data_AF-A0A0G4J4Y3-F1
#
_entry.id   AF-A0A0G4J4Y3-F1
#
_cell.length_a   1.000
_cell.length_b   1.000
_cell.length_c   1.000
_cell.angle_alpha   90.00
_cell.angle_beta   90.00
_cell.angle_gamma   90.00
#
_symmetry.space_group_name_H-M   'P 1'
#
loop_
_entity.id
_entity.type
_entity.pdbx_description
1 polymer ?
#
loop_
_entity_poly.entity_id
_entity_poly.type
_entity_poly.pdbx_seq_one_letter_code
_entity_poly.pdbx_strand_id
1 'polypeptide(L)'
;MSGRMQIIGFLAAVVSFIGWRILTLPVRRHTVDDVLRLIKSNVVSDAALVAFRCACTAIIAFTLVSIAIDKTGINVCVCLVDQSFKRMRLVGRQRFYTFTVWAWIGQGMYFAAVLLLHVIGPNRSPPILAEAATVLFEIGLALAMLVSFIVTYVLIPGSPDPENFFTWQALAMHNLNVAFMVAELILNQVEFDVARHFHFALLYGVAYILFAWVIARHHGCYFYFFLNPNYKHALLAHIGLLVILTTFFCLAALASVALNPEQNALAIPVLLSFTAALCTFRPRHKLVTA
;
A
#
# COMPACT_ATOMS: atom_id res chain seq x y z
N MET A 1 28.93 -3.89 -18.01
CA MET A 1 28.03 -4.56 -17.04
C MET A 1 26.63 -4.57 -17.62
N SER A 2 25.93 -5.70 -17.72
CA SER A 2 24.57 -5.71 -18.29
C SER A 2 23.59 -4.96 -17.39
N GLY A 3 22.53 -4.37 -17.94
CA GLY A 3 21.52 -3.64 -17.15
C GLY A 3 20.90 -4.49 -16.03
N ARG A 4 20.72 -5.80 -16.29
CA ARG A 4 20.30 -6.79 -15.28
C ARG A 4 21.27 -6.88 -14.10
N MET A 5 22.58 -6.95 -14.36
CA MET A 5 23.59 -7.00 -13.30
C MET A 5 23.60 -5.72 -12.47
N GLN A 6 23.37 -4.55 -13.09
CA GLN A 6 23.28 -3.29 -12.36
C GLN A 6 22.08 -3.28 -11.40
N ILE A 7 20.92 -3.76 -11.84
CA ILE A 7 19.74 -3.85 -10.98
C ILE A 7 19.97 -4.87 -9.86
N ILE A 8 20.55 -6.04 -10.14
CA ILE A 8 20.86 -7.04 -9.11
C ILE A 8 21.83 -6.46 -8.06
N GLY A 9 22.89 -5.78 -8.50
CA GLY A 9 23.82 -5.11 -7.59
C GLY A 9 23.14 -4.04 -6.74
N PHE A 10 22.26 -3.22 -7.34
CA PHE A 10 21.45 -2.23 -6.63
C PHE A 10 20.53 -2.87 -5.58
N LEU A 11 19.76 -3.89 -5.95
CA LEU A 11 18.85 -4.58 -5.02
C LEU A 11 19.63 -5.25 -3.89
N ALA A 12 20.78 -5.87 -4.19
CA ALA A 12 21.64 -6.46 -3.17
C ALA A 12 22.15 -5.40 -2.18
N ALA A 13 22.55 -4.22 -2.66
CA ALA A 13 22.97 -3.11 -1.81
C ALA A 13 21.82 -2.61 -0.91
N VAL A 14 20.62 -2.44 -1.46
CA VAL A 14 19.43 -2.03 -0.69
C VAL A 14 19.07 -3.08 0.37
N VAL A 15 19.06 -4.37 0.03
CA VAL A 15 18.78 -5.45 0.99
C VAL A 15 19.86 -5.52 2.08
N SER A 16 21.13 -5.33 1.71
CA SER A 16 22.24 -5.30 2.67
C SER A 16 22.11 -4.12 3.64
N PHE A 17 21.71 -2.95 3.14
CA PHE A 17 21.40 -1.79 3.96
C PHE A 17 20.22 -2.05 4.91
N ILE A 18 19.13 -2.64 4.42
CA ILE A 18 17.97 -3.03 5.25
C ILE A 18 18.41 -3.99 6.36
N GLY A 19 19.16 -5.04 6.01
CA GLY A 19 19.67 -6.02 6.97
C GLY A 19 20.57 -5.37 8.02
N TRP A 20 21.50 -4.53 7.61
CA TRP A 20 22.35 -3.76 8.52
C TRP A 20 21.54 -2.87 9.46
N ARG A 21 20.53 -2.15 8.96
CA ARG A 21 19.63 -1.32 9.79
C ARG A 21 18.87 -2.15 10.81
N ILE A 22 18.26 -3.26 10.41
CA ILE A 22 17.52 -4.14 11.34
C ILE A 22 18.45 -4.68 12.44
N LEU A 23 19.67 -5.08 12.08
CA LEU A 23 20.63 -5.66 13.02
C LEU A 23 21.30 -4.63 13.96
N THR A 24 21.38 -3.36 13.54
CA THR A 24 22.03 -2.29 14.33
C THR A 24 21.06 -1.48 15.18
N LEU A 25 19.75 -1.55 14.90
CA LEU A 25 18.75 -0.87 15.71
C LEU A 25 18.71 -1.51 17.11
N PRO A 26 18.67 -0.70 18.18
CA PRO A 26 18.54 -1.23 19.53
C PRO A 26 17.24 -2.03 19.63
N VAL A 27 17.31 -3.18 20.28
CA VAL A 27 16.14 -4.01 20.57
C VAL A 27 15.21 -3.20 21.46
N ARG A 28 14.08 -2.75 20.90
CA ARG A 28 13.03 -2.08 21.67
C ARG A 28 12.24 -3.17 22.39
N ARG A 29 12.11 -3.02 23.71
CA ARG A 29 11.15 -3.83 24.46
C ARG A 29 9.78 -3.19 24.26
N HIS A 30 8.88 -3.90 23.60
CA HIS A 30 7.49 -3.45 23.51
C HIS A 30 6.88 -3.38 24.90
N THR A 31 6.21 -2.27 25.17
CA THR A 31 5.47 -2.07 26.41
C THR A 31 4.00 -2.40 26.19
N VAL A 32 3.28 -2.55 27.29
CA VAL A 32 1.81 -2.59 27.29
C VAL A 32 1.22 -1.36 26.61
N ASP A 33 1.86 -0.20 26.77
CA ASP A 33 1.43 1.06 26.14
C ASP A 33 1.50 1.02 24.62
N ASP A 34 2.51 0.35 24.04
CA ASP A 34 2.61 0.19 22.58
C ASP A 34 1.41 -0.59 22.03
N VAL A 35 0.96 -1.63 22.75
CA VAL A 35 -0.23 -2.39 22.37
C VAL A 35 -1.49 -1.55 22.57
N LEU A 36 -1.58 -0.83 23.69
CA LEU A 36 -2.72 0.06 23.97
C LEU A 36 -2.91 1.12 22.88
N ARG A 37 -1.83 1.72 22.37
CA ARG A 37 -1.88 2.66 21.24
C ARG A 37 -2.46 2.05 19.96
N LEU A 38 -2.33 0.74 19.77
CA LEU A 38 -2.92 0.04 18.62
C LEU A 38 -4.37 -0.37 18.86
N ILE A 39 -4.78 -0.68 20.10
CA ILE A 39 -6.09 -1.29 20.37
C ILE A 39 -7.10 -0.34 21.03
N LYS A 40 -6.68 0.86 21.46
CA LYS A 40 -7.52 1.89 22.08
C LYS A 40 -7.59 3.15 21.23
N SER A 41 -8.68 3.89 21.40
CA SER A 41 -8.92 5.18 20.78
C SER A 41 -9.33 6.20 21.85
N ASN A 42 -8.86 7.43 21.71
CA ASN A 42 -9.34 8.57 22.51
C ASN A 42 -10.56 9.26 21.86
N VAL A 43 -10.92 8.87 20.64
CA VAL A 43 -11.97 9.50 19.82
C VAL A 43 -13.28 8.72 19.87
N VAL A 44 -13.20 7.39 19.92
CA VAL A 44 -14.37 6.50 19.92
C VAL A 44 -14.25 5.42 21.00
N SER A 45 -15.38 4.81 21.35
CA SER A 45 -15.39 3.68 22.28
C SER A 45 -14.71 2.44 21.68
N ASP A 46 -14.24 1.53 22.54
CA ASP A 46 -13.65 0.25 22.12
C ASP A 46 -14.57 -0.55 21.19
N ALA A 47 -15.86 -0.59 21.51
CA ALA A 47 -16.85 -1.31 20.71
C ALA A 47 -16.99 -0.72 19.31
N ALA A 48 -16.99 0.62 19.19
CA ALA A 48 -17.06 1.29 17.90
C ALA A 48 -15.79 1.08 17.07
N LEU A 49 -14.61 1.13 17.70
CA LEU A 49 -13.33 0.87 17.06
C LEU A 49 -13.25 -0.57 16.51
N VAL A 50 -13.64 -1.56 17.33
CA VAL A 50 -13.69 -2.97 16.91
C VAL A 50 -14.70 -3.18 15.78
N ALA A 51 -15.90 -2.59 15.88
CA ALA A 51 -16.91 -2.68 14.83
C ALA A 51 -16.43 -2.10 13.49
N PHE A 52 -15.77 -0.93 13.53
CA PHE A 52 -15.14 -0.32 12.35
C PHE A 52 -14.11 -1.25 11.71
N ARG A 53 -13.17 -1.80 12.50
CA ARG A 53 -12.13 -2.70 11.99
C ARG A 53 -12.70 -4.00 11.43
N CYS A 54 -13.71 -4.59 12.09
CA CYS A 54 -14.43 -5.74 11.58
C CYS A 54 -15.08 -5.44 10.22
N ALA A 55 -15.71 -4.27 10.05
CA ALA A 55 -16.28 -3.85 8.78
C ALA A 55 -15.21 -3.68 7.69
N CYS A 56 -14.08 -3.05 8.00
CA CYS A 56 -12.94 -2.94 7.08
C CYS A 56 -12.41 -4.32 6.66
N THR A 57 -12.15 -5.22 7.62
CA THR A 57 -11.72 -6.60 7.32
C THR A 57 -12.73 -7.34 6.45
N ALA A 58 -14.02 -7.23 6.74
CA ALA A 58 -15.06 -7.89 5.96
C ALA A 58 -15.12 -7.37 4.51
N ILE A 59 -15.06 -6.05 4.30
CA ILE A 59 -15.05 -5.44 2.96
C ILE A 59 -13.78 -5.83 2.20
N ILE A 60 -12.62 -5.84 2.87
CA ILE A 60 -11.35 -6.27 2.26
C ILE A 60 -11.43 -7.72 1.82
N ALA A 61 -11.86 -8.62 2.70
CA ALA A 61 -12.00 -10.05 2.42
C ALA A 61 -13.03 -10.31 1.30
N PHE A 62 -14.19 -9.66 1.36
CA PHE A 62 -15.21 -9.74 0.31
C PHE A 62 -14.67 -9.30 -1.05
N THR A 63 -13.90 -8.21 -1.10
CA THR A 63 -13.29 -7.71 -2.34
C THR A 63 -12.26 -8.70 -2.88
N LEU A 64 -11.42 -9.29 -2.02
CA LEU A 64 -10.44 -10.31 -2.42
C LEU A 64 -11.12 -11.57 -2.98
N VAL A 65 -12.15 -12.06 -2.30
CA VAL A 65 -12.95 -13.21 -2.77
C VAL A 65 -13.61 -12.87 -4.11
N SER A 66 -14.23 -11.70 -4.23
CA SER A 66 -14.86 -11.23 -5.46
C SER A 66 -13.87 -11.17 -6.63
N ILE A 67 -12.65 -10.70 -6.40
CA ILE A 67 -11.57 -10.68 -7.41
C ILE A 67 -11.15 -12.12 -7.77
N ALA A 68 -11.01 -13.00 -6.78
CA ALA A 68 -10.57 -14.38 -7.01
C ALA A 68 -11.56 -15.20 -7.85
N ILE A 69 -12.86 -14.94 -7.71
CA ILE A 69 -13.93 -15.63 -8.45
C ILE A 69 -14.38 -14.90 -9.73
N ASP A 70 -13.86 -13.70 -9.98
CA ASP A 70 -14.24 -12.90 -11.16
C ASP A 70 -13.72 -13.54 -12.45
N LYS A 71 -14.68 -14.02 -13.26
CA LYS A 71 -14.45 -14.64 -14.58
C LYS A 71 -14.40 -13.62 -15.72
N THR A 72 -14.98 -12.44 -15.52
CA THR A 72 -15.00 -11.36 -16.52
C THR A 72 -13.62 -10.77 -16.64
N GLY A 73 -13.00 -10.45 -15.49
CA GLY A 73 -11.66 -9.90 -15.42
C GLY A 73 -11.58 -8.45 -15.91
N ILE A 74 -10.34 -7.99 -16.08
CA ILE A 74 -10.05 -6.63 -16.57
C ILE A 74 -9.02 -6.70 -17.70
N ASN A 75 -9.15 -5.79 -18.68
CA ASN A 75 -8.14 -5.63 -19.72
C ASN A 75 -7.03 -4.72 -19.22
N VAL A 76 -5.79 -5.20 -19.28
CA VAL A 76 -4.61 -4.41 -18.93
C VAL A 76 -3.60 -4.44 -20.07
N CYS A 77 -2.81 -3.38 -20.19
CA CYS A 77 -1.65 -3.36 -21.06
C CYS A 77 -0.44 -3.87 -20.28
N VAL A 78 0.18 -4.96 -20.72
CA VAL A 78 1.41 -5.50 -20.11
C VAL A 78 2.59 -5.29 -21.04
N CYS A 79 3.79 -5.26 -20.46
CA CYS A 79 5.05 -5.19 -21.19
C CYS A 79 5.64 -6.60 -21.31
N LEU A 80 5.87 -7.07 -22.53
CA LEU A 80 6.53 -8.35 -22.81
C LEU A 80 8.04 -8.24 -22.55
N VAL A 81 8.73 -9.39 -22.48
CA VAL A 81 10.18 -9.45 -22.23
C VAL A 81 10.99 -8.67 -23.27
N ASP A 82 10.52 -8.65 -24.52
CA ASP A 82 11.11 -7.90 -25.64
C ASP A 82 10.78 -6.39 -25.62
N GLN A 83 10.09 -5.91 -24.58
CA GLN A 83 9.61 -4.54 -24.39
C GLN A 83 8.41 -4.13 -25.26
N SER A 84 7.87 -5.03 -26.09
CA SER A 84 6.60 -4.78 -26.78
C SER A 84 5.43 -4.78 -25.80
N PHE A 85 4.33 -4.11 -26.17
CA PHE A 85 3.14 -4.03 -25.34
C PHE A 85 2.04 -4.94 -25.88
N LYS A 86 1.35 -5.64 -24.98
CA LYS A 86 0.22 -6.51 -25.32
C LYS A 86 -0.94 -6.25 -24.38
N ARG A 87 -2.15 -6.18 -24.94
CA ARG A 87 -3.38 -6.19 -24.15
C ARG A 87 -3.65 -7.62 -23.68
N MET A 88 -3.77 -7.81 -22.37
CA MET A 88 -4.09 -9.08 -21.75
C MET A 88 -5.29 -8.92 -20.83
N ARG A 89 -6.15 -9.94 -20.80
CA ARG A 89 -7.27 -10.00 -19.86
C ARG A 89 -6.81 -10.73 -18.60
N LEU A 90 -6.86 -10.06 -17.46
CA LEU A 90 -6.56 -10.66 -16.16
C LEU A 90 -7.82 -11.15 -15.50
N VAL A 91 -7.87 -12.45 -15.21
CA VAL A 91 -9.01 -13.12 -14.57
C VAL A 91 -8.58 -13.79 -13.28
N GLY A 92 -9.48 -13.84 -12.30
CA GLY A 92 -9.28 -14.53 -11.02
C GLY A 92 -7.92 -14.24 -10.37
N ARG A 93 -7.15 -15.32 -10.14
CA ARG A 93 -5.85 -15.28 -9.45
C ARG A 93 -4.80 -14.40 -10.14
N GLN A 94 -4.88 -14.18 -11.45
CA GLN A 94 -3.91 -13.32 -12.15
C GLN A 94 -4.02 -11.85 -11.73
N ARG A 95 -5.19 -11.43 -11.22
CA ARG A 95 -5.39 -10.06 -10.72
C ARG A 95 -4.57 -9.79 -9.44
N PHE A 96 -4.22 -10.84 -8.69
CA PHE A 96 -3.41 -10.74 -7.46
C PHE A 96 -1.95 -10.37 -7.73
N TYR A 97 -1.53 -10.32 -8.99
CA TYR A 97 -0.17 -9.92 -9.35
C TYR A 97 0.01 -8.40 -9.35
N THR A 98 -1.09 -7.65 -9.33
CA THR A 98 -1.06 -6.18 -9.37
C THR A 98 -0.69 -5.59 -8.01
N PHE A 99 0.00 -4.45 -8.05
CA PHE A 99 0.50 -3.75 -6.86
C PHE A 99 -0.63 -3.35 -5.91
N THR A 100 -1.75 -2.87 -6.49
CA THR A 100 -2.95 -2.49 -5.77
C THR A 100 -3.53 -3.63 -4.92
N VAL A 101 -3.55 -4.87 -5.44
CA VAL A 101 -4.04 -6.03 -4.68
C VAL A 101 -3.07 -6.40 -3.54
N TRP A 102 -1.76 -6.30 -3.75
CA TRP A 102 -0.77 -6.47 -2.67
C TRP A 102 -0.98 -5.46 -1.53
N ALA A 103 -1.21 -4.18 -1.86
CA ALA A 103 -1.49 -3.14 -0.86
C ALA A 103 -2.79 -3.44 -0.09
N TRP A 104 -3.83 -3.88 -0.79
CA TRP A 104 -5.12 -4.25 -0.20
C TRP A 104 -5.02 -5.48 0.73
N ILE A 105 -4.22 -6.49 0.36
CA ILE A 105 -3.91 -7.63 1.24
C ILE A 105 -3.15 -7.16 2.48
N GLY A 106 -2.17 -6.27 2.32
CA GLY A 106 -1.43 -5.66 3.43
C GLY A 106 -2.34 -5.02 4.48
N GLN A 107 -3.34 -4.26 4.03
CA GLN A 107 -4.35 -3.69 4.92
C GLN A 107 -5.23 -4.74 5.58
N GLY A 108 -5.62 -5.79 4.85
CA GLY A 108 -6.33 -6.91 5.43
C GLY A 108 -5.55 -7.56 6.57
N MET A 109 -4.25 -7.79 6.37
CA MET A 109 -3.35 -8.33 7.39
C MET A 109 -3.23 -7.38 8.58
N TYR A 110 -3.14 -6.07 8.34
CA TYR A 110 -3.14 -5.06 9.40
C TYR A 110 -4.40 -5.15 10.26
N PHE A 111 -5.59 -5.01 9.66
CA PHE A 111 -6.85 -5.02 10.41
C PHE A 111 -7.07 -6.34 11.15
N ALA A 112 -6.68 -7.46 10.56
CA ALA A 112 -6.71 -8.76 11.23
C ALA A 112 -5.75 -8.81 12.44
N ALA A 113 -4.53 -8.26 12.31
CA ALA A 113 -3.56 -8.22 13.38
C ALA A 113 -4.03 -7.36 14.57
N VAL A 114 -4.58 -6.17 14.33
CA VAL A 114 -5.10 -5.30 15.40
C VAL A 114 -6.36 -5.85 16.06
N LEU A 115 -7.22 -6.55 15.32
CA LEU A 115 -8.35 -7.30 15.91
C LEU A 115 -7.85 -8.44 16.80
N LEU A 116 -6.83 -9.19 16.36
CA LEU A 116 -6.22 -10.25 17.16
C LEU A 116 -5.58 -9.69 18.44
N LEU A 117 -4.87 -8.57 18.37
CA LEU A 117 -4.33 -7.87 19.55
C LEU A 117 -5.44 -7.46 20.52
N HIS A 118 -6.59 -6.98 20.01
CA HIS A 118 -7.73 -6.61 20.84
C HIS A 118 -8.32 -7.84 21.57
N VAL A 119 -8.41 -8.99 20.89
CA VAL A 119 -8.90 -10.25 21.49
C VAL A 119 -7.93 -10.82 22.52
N ILE A 120 -6.62 -10.80 22.25
CA ILE A 120 -5.59 -11.30 23.18
C ILE A 120 -5.49 -10.39 24.42
N GLY A 121 -5.66 -9.09 24.21
CA GLY A 121 -5.53 -8.06 25.22
C GLY A 121 -4.08 -7.59 25.42
N PRO A 122 -3.87 -6.42 26.05
CA PRO A 122 -2.59 -5.72 26.05
C PRO A 122 -1.49 -6.46 26.85
N ASN A 123 -1.86 -7.14 27.94
CA ASN A 123 -0.91 -7.82 28.82
C ASN A 123 -0.40 -9.17 28.27
N ARG A 124 -1.07 -9.73 27.26
CA ARG A 124 -0.76 -11.07 26.69
C ARG A 124 -0.33 -11.01 25.23
N SER A 125 -0.43 -9.83 24.61
CA SER A 125 -0.12 -9.65 23.19
C SER A 125 1.36 -9.87 22.93
N PRO A 126 1.73 -10.72 21.95
CA PRO A 126 3.14 -10.90 21.59
C PRO A 126 3.73 -9.59 21.06
N PRO A 127 4.92 -9.17 21.54
CA PRO A 127 5.63 -7.99 21.05
C PRO A 127 5.76 -7.94 19.53
N ILE A 128 6.07 -9.09 18.91
CA ILE A 128 6.26 -9.21 17.47
C ILE A 128 4.97 -8.92 16.70
N LEU A 129 3.81 -9.31 17.24
CA LEU A 129 2.52 -9.04 16.59
C LEU A 129 2.18 -7.55 16.63
N ALA A 130 2.48 -6.88 17.75
CA ALA A 130 2.30 -5.43 17.89
C ALA A 130 3.22 -4.68 16.92
N GLU A 131 4.51 -5.02 16.84
CA GLU A 131 5.45 -4.41 15.88
C GLU A 131 5.00 -4.65 14.44
N ALA A 132 4.63 -5.89 14.11
CA ALA A 132 4.15 -6.22 12.77
C ALA A 132 2.88 -5.44 12.41
N ALA A 133 1.94 -5.28 13.35
CA ALA A 133 0.75 -4.47 13.15
C ALA A 133 1.10 -2.98 12.94
N THR A 134 2.03 -2.42 13.71
CA THR A 134 2.52 -1.04 13.52
C THR A 134 3.15 -0.87 12.14
N VAL A 135 4.07 -1.74 11.74
CA VAL A 135 4.71 -1.68 10.42
C VAL A 135 3.66 -1.84 9.32
N LEU A 136 2.70 -2.76 9.45
CA LEU A 136 1.63 -2.95 8.47
C LEU A 136 0.70 -1.73 8.39
N PHE A 137 0.44 -1.03 9.49
CA PHE A 137 -0.28 0.25 9.49
C PHE A 137 0.48 1.30 8.69
N GLU A 138 1.76 1.50 9.01
CA GLU A 138 2.58 2.56 8.42
C GLU A 138 2.74 2.36 6.91
N ILE A 139 3.08 1.13 6.51
CA ILE A 139 3.16 0.74 5.10
C ILE A 139 1.77 0.81 4.47
N GLY A 140 0.73 0.33 5.14
CA GLY A 140 -0.64 0.32 4.66
C GLY A 140 -1.16 1.71 4.31
N LEU A 141 -0.91 2.72 5.17
CA LEU A 141 -1.32 4.10 4.94
C LEU A 141 -0.50 4.74 3.81
N ALA A 142 0.82 4.54 3.80
CA ALA A 142 1.70 5.05 2.75
C ALA A 142 1.29 4.52 1.37
N LEU A 143 1.04 3.21 1.28
CA LEU A 143 0.58 2.56 0.05
C LEU A 143 -0.82 2.98 -0.35
N ALA A 144 -1.72 3.21 0.62
CA ALA A 144 -3.06 3.71 0.34
C ALA A 144 -3.04 5.06 -0.37
N MET A 145 -2.26 6.00 0.16
CA MET A 145 -2.07 7.32 -0.44
C MET A 145 -1.43 7.21 -1.82
N LEU A 146 -0.38 6.39 -1.97
CA LEU A 146 0.32 6.19 -3.25
C LEU A 146 -0.60 5.59 -4.32
N VAL A 147 -1.30 4.50 -4.00
CA VAL A 147 -2.19 3.81 -4.94
C VAL A 147 -3.29 4.76 -5.40
N SER A 148 -3.93 5.45 -4.47
CA SER A 148 -5.02 6.39 -4.78
C SER A 148 -4.50 7.55 -5.64
N PHE A 149 -3.33 8.10 -5.31
CA PHE A 149 -2.68 9.16 -6.09
C PHE A 149 -2.37 8.72 -7.53
N ILE A 150 -1.69 7.58 -7.70
CA ILE A 150 -1.30 7.08 -9.02
C ILE A 150 -2.53 6.75 -9.84
N VAL A 151 -3.56 6.14 -9.25
CA VAL A 151 -4.81 5.85 -9.95
C VAL A 151 -5.49 7.14 -10.41
N THR A 152 -5.70 8.09 -9.50
CA THR A 152 -6.45 9.32 -9.77
C THR A 152 -5.74 10.26 -10.73
N TYR A 153 -4.43 10.46 -10.56
CA TYR A 153 -3.69 11.49 -11.31
C TYR A 153 -2.85 10.95 -12.47
N VAL A 154 -2.59 9.64 -12.54
CA VAL A 154 -1.75 9.06 -13.60
C VAL A 154 -2.54 8.06 -14.45
N LEU A 155 -3.13 7.03 -13.84
CA LEU A 155 -3.72 5.92 -14.59
C LEU A 155 -5.07 6.27 -15.23
N ILE A 156 -6.00 6.88 -14.49
CA ILE A 156 -7.31 7.27 -15.04
C ILE A 156 -7.15 8.28 -16.20
N PRO A 157 -6.39 9.39 -16.05
CA PRO A 157 -6.23 10.36 -17.15
C PRO A 157 -5.50 9.78 -18.37
N GLY A 158 -4.55 8.88 -18.14
CA GLY A 158 -3.77 8.22 -19.19
C GLY A 158 -4.48 7.03 -19.86
N SER A 159 -5.61 6.55 -19.32
CA SER A 159 -6.26 5.34 -19.83
C SER A 159 -7.05 5.62 -21.13
N PRO A 160 -6.90 4.78 -22.16
CA PRO A 160 -7.82 4.79 -23.30
C PRO A 160 -9.19 4.18 -22.96
N ASP A 161 -9.30 3.44 -21.85
CA ASP A 161 -10.52 2.80 -21.38
C ASP A 161 -10.64 3.02 -19.85
N PRO A 162 -11.15 4.18 -19.41
CA PRO A 162 -11.20 4.54 -17.99
C PRO A 162 -12.23 3.73 -17.20
N GLU A 163 -13.21 3.09 -17.85
CA GLU A 163 -14.32 2.38 -17.19
C GLU A 163 -13.83 1.23 -16.28
N ASN A 164 -12.72 0.57 -16.63
CA ASN A 164 -12.13 -0.49 -15.81
C ASN A 164 -11.74 -0.03 -14.38
N PHE A 165 -11.50 1.27 -14.19
CA PHE A 165 -11.15 1.85 -12.89
C PHE A 165 -12.37 2.14 -12.00
N PHE A 166 -13.59 2.01 -12.53
CA PHE A 166 -14.85 2.33 -11.86
C PHE A 166 -15.69 1.09 -11.53
N THR A 167 -15.14 -0.12 -11.71
CA THR A 167 -15.72 -1.34 -11.15
C THR A 167 -15.74 -1.27 -9.62
N TRP A 168 -16.69 -1.95 -8.97
CA TRP A 168 -16.74 -1.98 -7.50
C TRP A 168 -15.41 -2.40 -6.87
N GLN A 169 -14.75 -3.43 -7.41
CA GLN A 169 -13.47 -3.92 -6.90
C GLN A 169 -12.38 -2.85 -7.04
N ALA A 170 -12.36 -2.13 -8.17
CA ALA A 170 -11.44 -1.03 -8.38
C ALA A 170 -11.72 0.13 -7.42
N LEU A 171 -12.97 0.59 -7.31
CA LEU A 171 -13.36 1.67 -6.40
C LEU A 171 -13.06 1.33 -4.93
N ALA A 172 -13.27 0.08 -4.51
CA ALA A 172 -12.87 -0.37 -3.18
C ALA A 172 -11.35 -0.22 -2.98
N MET A 173 -10.55 -0.81 -3.87
CA MET A 173 -9.09 -0.78 -3.73
C MET A 173 -8.44 0.59 -4.02
N HIS A 174 -9.15 1.52 -4.67
CA HIS A 174 -8.64 2.84 -5.01
C HIS A 174 -9.13 3.93 -4.05
N ASN A 175 -10.39 3.91 -3.62
CA ASN A 175 -10.96 4.94 -2.77
C ASN A 175 -11.13 4.47 -1.32
N LEU A 176 -11.74 3.30 -1.10
CA LEU A 176 -11.92 2.78 0.27
C LEU A 176 -10.58 2.48 0.93
N ASN A 177 -9.57 2.15 0.14
CA ASN A 177 -8.19 1.93 0.57
C ASN A 177 -7.65 3.11 1.41
N VAL A 178 -7.64 4.31 0.83
CA VAL A 178 -7.19 5.50 1.55
C VAL A 178 -8.19 5.94 2.62
N ALA A 179 -9.50 5.79 2.38
CA ALA A 179 -10.50 6.13 3.37
C ALA A 179 -10.36 5.29 4.65
N PHE A 180 -10.10 3.99 4.54
CA PHE A 180 -9.92 3.09 5.69
C PHE A 180 -8.69 3.46 6.50
N MET A 181 -7.54 3.66 5.85
CA MET A 181 -6.31 3.97 6.58
C MET A 181 -6.30 5.38 7.18
N VAL A 182 -6.92 6.36 6.50
CA VAL A 182 -7.07 7.71 7.05
C VAL A 182 -8.05 7.72 8.21
N ALA A 183 -9.17 7.01 8.11
CA ALA A 183 -10.10 6.85 9.23
C ALA A 183 -9.41 6.16 10.41
N GLU A 184 -8.65 5.08 10.16
CA GLU A 184 -7.86 4.42 11.20
C GLU A 184 -6.85 5.38 11.84
N LEU A 185 -6.12 6.18 11.05
CA LEU A 185 -5.21 7.19 11.59
C LEU A 185 -5.94 8.19 12.49
N ILE A 186 -7.11 8.68 12.07
CA ILE A 186 -7.92 9.62 12.87
C ILE A 186 -8.40 9.00 14.17
N LEU A 187 -8.90 7.75 14.11
CA LEU A 187 -9.48 7.08 15.27
C LEU A 187 -8.41 6.67 16.28
N ASN A 188 -7.30 6.13 15.81
CA ASN A 188 -6.30 5.51 16.67
C ASN A 188 -5.12 6.42 16.99
N GLN A 189 -4.85 7.43 16.15
CA GLN A 189 -3.77 8.40 16.32
C GLN A 189 -2.38 7.76 16.45
N VAL A 190 -2.14 6.66 15.71
CA VAL A 190 -0.83 5.98 15.72
C VAL A 190 0.20 6.86 15.02
N GLU A 191 1.25 7.24 15.75
CA GLU A 191 2.42 7.92 15.19
C GLU A 191 3.39 6.92 14.55
N PHE A 192 3.99 7.31 13.43
CA PHE A 192 4.98 6.50 12.73
C PHE A 192 6.33 6.50 13.47
N ASP A 193 6.96 5.33 13.61
CA ASP A 193 8.35 5.22 14.04
C ASP A 193 9.29 5.25 12.83
N VAL A 194 9.43 6.42 12.20
CA VAL A 194 10.19 6.59 10.95
C VAL A 194 11.61 6.06 11.07
N ALA A 195 12.29 6.32 12.19
CA ALA A 195 13.68 5.93 12.39
C ALA A 195 13.87 4.40 12.37
N ARG A 196 12.89 3.67 12.93
CA ARG A 196 12.90 2.21 12.97
C ARG A 196 12.29 1.60 11.72
N HIS A 197 11.27 2.18 11.10
CA HIS A 197 10.44 1.45 10.14
C HIS A 197 10.56 1.88 8.69
N PHE A 198 11.21 3.01 8.36
CA PHE A 198 11.28 3.48 6.97
C PHE A 198 11.86 2.43 5.99
N HIS A 199 12.75 1.57 6.47
CA HIS A 199 13.37 0.54 5.65
C HIS A 199 12.39 -0.57 5.23
N PHE A 200 11.24 -0.73 5.90
CA PHE A 200 10.18 -1.62 5.46
C PHE A 200 9.48 -1.12 4.18
N ALA A 201 9.44 0.19 3.93
CA ALA A 201 8.93 0.73 2.67
C ALA A 201 9.84 0.35 1.50
N LEU A 202 11.17 0.39 1.72
CA LEU A 202 12.16 -0.10 0.76
C LEU A 202 12.02 -1.62 0.57
N LEU A 203 11.89 -2.38 1.67
CA LEU A 203 11.74 -3.83 1.62
C LEU A 203 10.50 -4.23 0.82
N TYR A 204 9.37 -3.54 1.01
CA TYR A 204 8.15 -3.78 0.25
C TYR A 204 8.35 -3.56 -1.25
N GLY A 205 9.01 -2.46 -1.64
CA GLY A 205 9.33 -2.17 -3.04
C GLY A 205 10.25 -3.23 -3.66
N VAL A 206 11.30 -3.63 -2.95
CA VAL A 206 12.22 -4.71 -3.40
C VAL A 206 11.47 -6.03 -3.53
N ALA A 207 10.65 -6.40 -2.54
CA ALA A 207 9.85 -7.62 -2.57
C ALA A 207 8.91 -7.64 -3.79
N TYR A 208 8.27 -6.51 -4.11
CA TYR A 208 7.38 -6.42 -5.26
C TYR A 208 8.13 -6.53 -6.60
N ILE A 209 9.32 -5.93 -6.72
CA ILE A 209 10.20 -6.08 -7.89
C ILE A 209 10.54 -7.55 -8.11
N LEU A 210 11.04 -8.23 -7.07
CA LEU A 210 11.43 -9.63 -7.14
C LEU A 210 10.23 -10.52 -7.48
N PHE A 211 9.08 -10.26 -6.86
CA PHE A 211 7.82 -10.93 -7.18
C PHE A 211 7.46 -10.77 -8.66
N ALA A 212 7.50 -9.54 -9.20
CA ALA A 212 7.19 -9.29 -10.60
C ALA A 212 8.14 -10.04 -11.55
N TRP A 213 9.42 -10.18 -11.18
CA TRP A 213 10.39 -10.95 -11.95
C TRP A 213 10.09 -12.44 -11.94
N VAL A 214 9.69 -13.00 -10.80
CA VAL A 214 9.24 -14.40 -10.70
C VAL A 214 8.01 -14.62 -11.58
N ILE A 215 7.00 -13.75 -11.48
CA ILE A 215 5.79 -13.84 -12.30
C ILE A 215 6.12 -13.71 -13.80
N ALA A 216 7.03 -12.81 -14.19
CA ALA A 216 7.45 -12.66 -15.58
C ALA A 216 8.19 -13.89 -16.13
N ARG A 217 8.91 -14.65 -15.30
CA ARG A 217 9.50 -15.93 -15.72
C ARG A 217 8.45 -16.98 -16.07
N HIS A 218 7.30 -16.96 -15.39
CA HIS A 218 6.21 -17.91 -15.65
C HIS A 218 5.27 -17.47 -16.78
N HIS A 219 5.02 -16.17 -16.92
CA HIS A 219 4.00 -15.64 -17.85
C HIS A 219 4.58 -14.88 -19.06
N GLY A 220 5.89 -14.61 -19.09
CA GLY A 220 6.55 -13.90 -20.19
C GLY A 220 6.22 -12.41 -20.27
N CYS A 221 5.64 -11.82 -19.22
CA CYS A 221 5.24 -10.41 -19.21
C CYS A 221 5.38 -9.76 -17.83
N TYR A 222 5.57 -8.44 -17.83
CA TYR A 222 5.56 -7.56 -16.67
C TYR A 222 4.30 -6.68 -16.70
N PHE A 223 3.57 -6.62 -15.59
CA PHE A 223 2.38 -5.78 -15.45
C PHE A 223 2.68 -4.29 -15.58
N TYR A 224 3.89 -3.90 -15.22
CA TYR A 224 4.37 -2.54 -15.33
C TYR A 224 5.69 -2.55 -16.09
N PHE A 225 5.79 -1.74 -17.14
CA PHE A 225 6.97 -1.71 -18.02
C PHE A 225 8.26 -1.40 -17.25
N PHE A 226 8.18 -0.56 -16.21
CA PHE A 226 9.33 -0.18 -15.39
C PHE A 226 9.93 -1.32 -14.56
N LEU A 227 9.22 -2.44 -14.42
CA LEU A 227 9.71 -3.65 -13.75
C LEU A 227 10.48 -4.56 -14.70
N ASN A 228 10.37 -4.35 -16.03
CA ASN A 228 11.09 -5.14 -17.00
C ASN A 228 12.59 -4.76 -16.94
N PRO A 229 13.49 -5.70 -16.59
CA PRO A 229 14.92 -5.40 -16.48
C PRO A 229 15.59 -5.15 -17.85
N ASN A 230 14.91 -5.45 -18.96
CA ASN A 230 15.37 -5.11 -20.30
C ASN A 230 15.01 -3.67 -20.70
N TYR A 231 14.15 -2.98 -19.94
CA TYR A 231 13.81 -1.59 -20.20
C TYR A 231 15.06 -0.70 -20.19
N LYS A 232 15.19 0.18 -21.19
CA LYS A 232 16.37 1.05 -21.38
C LYS A 232 16.79 1.81 -20.11
N HIS A 233 15.82 2.22 -19.29
CA HIS A 233 16.04 2.95 -18.05
C HIS A 233 15.63 2.14 -16.80
N ALA A 234 15.73 0.80 -16.86
CA ALA A 234 15.26 -0.09 -15.80
C ALA A 234 15.83 0.27 -14.42
N LEU A 235 17.15 0.43 -14.28
CA LEU A 235 17.76 0.79 -12.99
C LEU A 235 17.16 2.09 -12.43
N LEU A 236 17.08 3.14 -13.25
CA LEU A 236 16.52 4.43 -12.84
C LEU A 236 15.05 4.28 -12.45
N ALA A 237 14.29 3.44 -13.14
CA ALA A 237 12.89 3.19 -12.83
C ALA A 237 12.71 2.44 -11.51
N HIS A 238 13.61 1.51 -11.17
CA HIS A 238 13.62 0.82 -9.87
C HIS A 238 14.01 1.77 -8.74
N ILE A 239 15.02 2.64 -8.96
CA ILE A 239 15.37 3.72 -8.03
C ILE A 239 14.17 4.63 -7.81
N GLY A 240 13.53 5.09 -8.90
CA GLY A 240 12.36 5.95 -8.86
C GLY A 240 11.19 5.32 -8.10
N LEU A 241 10.94 4.02 -8.28
CA LEU A 241 9.93 3.28 -7.52
C LEU A 241 10.21 3.32 -6.02
N LEU A 242 11.45 3.02 -5.59
CA LEU A 242 11.82 3.06 -4.17
C LEU A 242 11.76 4.47 -3.58
N VAL A 243 12.17 5.49 -4.36
CA VAL A 243 12.05 6.90 -3.97
C VAL A 243 10.58 7.27 -3.76
N ILE A 244 9.71 6.99 -4.72
CA ILE A 244 8.26 7.29 -4.62
C ILE A 244 7.64 6.61 -3.40
N LEU A 245 7.93 5.32 -3.17
CA LEU A 245 7.44 4.59 -1.99
C LEU A 245 7.88 5.26 -0.69
N THR A 246 9.16 5.63 -0.61
CA THR A 246 9.72 6.29 0.58
C THR A 246 9.14 7.70 0.76
N THR A 247 8.90 8.45 -0.32
CA THR A 247 8.25 9.76 -0.27
C THR A 247 6.85 9.65 0.32
N PHE A 248 6.03 8.71 -0.16
CA PHE A 248 4.68 8.51 0.40
C PHE A 248 4.71 8.00 1.84
N PHE A 249 5.70 7.20 2.22
CA PHE A 249 5.93 6.83 3.62
C PHE A 249 6.20 8.06 4.49
N CYS A 250 7.10 8.94 4.06
CA CYS A 250 7.39 10.19 4.78
C CYS A 250 6.19 11.14 4.84
N LEU A 251 5.39 11.24 3.78
CA LEU A 251 4.15 12.03 3.77
C LEU A 251 3.11 11.48 4.75
N ALA A 252 2.96 10.16 4.81
CA ALA A 252 2.08 9.49 5.76
C ALA A 252 2.56 9.70 7.22
N ALA A 253 3.86 9.61 7.45
CA ALA A 253 4.46 9.90 8.76
C ALA A 253 4.22 11.36 9.17
N LEU A 254 4.42 12.31 8.25
CA LEU A 254 4.12 13.72 8.50
C LEU A 254 2.64 13.92 8.84
N ALA A 255 1.73 13.25 8.13
CA ALA A 255 0.31 13.28 8.43
C ALA A 255 0.02 12.72 9.84
N SER A 256 0.68 11.64 10.26
CA SER A 256 0.49 11.08 11.60
C SER A 256 0.93 12.03 12.72
N VAL A 257 2.05 12.73 12.54
CA VAL A 257 2.57 13.70 13.52
C VAL A 257 1.73 14.98 13.53
N ALA A 258 1.27 15.41 12.35
CA ALA A 258 0.41 16.59 12.24
C ALA A 258 -0.98 16.37 12.85
N LEU A 259 -1.41 15.11 12.98
CA LEU A 259 -2.70 14.71 13.54
C LEU A 259 -2.72 14.75 15.09
N ASN A 260 -2.31 15.88 15.67
CA ASN A 260 -2.57 16.21 17.06
C ASN A 260 -3.72 17.23 17.12
N PRO A 261 -4.98 16.80 17.28
CA PRO A 261 -6.14 17.69 17.21
C PRO A 261 -6.19 18.72 18.34
N GLU A 262 -5.52 18.46 19.49
CA GLU A 262 -5.40 19.44 20.57
C GLU A 262 -4.47 20.60 20.19
N GLN A 263 -3.49 20.36 19.31
CA GLN A 263 -2.50 21.33 18.89
C GLN A 263 -2.78 21.91 17.50
N ASN A 264 -3.58 21.23 16.66
CA ASN A 264 -3.84 21.61 15.29
C ASN A 264 -5.27 21.27 14.85
N ALA A 265 -6.20 22.19 15.08
CA ALA A 265 -7.61 22.06 14.68
C ALA A 265 -7.81 21.90 13.16
N LEU A 266 -6.84 22.29 12.32
CA LEU A 266 -6.92 22.16 10.86
C LEU A 266 -6.43 20.80 10.35
N ALA A 267 -5.77 19.98 11.17
CA ALA A 267 -5.18 18.72 10.73
C ALA A 267 -6.21 17.76 10.12
N ILE A 268 -7.35 17.55 10.80
CA ILE A 268 -8.42 16.66 10.33
C ILE A 268 -9.07 17.20 9.03
N PRO A 269 -9.54 18.46 8.96
CA PRO A 269 -10.11 19.00 7.72
C PRO A 269 -9.15 18.94 6.53
N VAL A 270 -7.86 19.22 6.72
CA VAL A 270 -6.84 19.15 5.66
C VAL A 270 -6.65 17.71 5.20
N LEU A 271 -6.51 16.77 6.14
CA LEU A 271 -6.35 15.35 5.82
C LEU A 271 -7.57 14.78 5.07
N LEU A 272 -8.79 15.13 5.50
CA LEU A 272 -10.02 14.73 4.82
C LEU A 272 -10.12 15.35 3.42
N SER A 273 -9.76 16.63 3.26
CA SER A 273 -9.76 17.30 1.97
C SER A 273 -8.76 16.67 1.01
N PHE A 274 -7.55 16.36 1.49
CA PHE A 274 -6.53 15.65 0.73
C PHE A 274 -7.00 14.25 0.34
N THR A 275 -7.61 13.51 1.26
CA THR A 275 -8.19 12.18 1.00
C THR A 275 -9.29 12.23 -0.04
N ALA A 276 -10.17 13.23 0.02
CA ALA A 276 -11.21 13.45 -0.97
C ALA A 276 -10.63 13.75 -2.36
N ALA A 277 -9.54 14.53 -2.42
CA ALA A 277 -8.84 14.83 -3.66
C ALA A 277 -8.18 13.59 -4.29
N LEU A 278 -7.72 12.63 -3.46
CA LEU A 278 -7.20 11.34 -3.91
C LEU A 278 -8.27 10.38 -4.44
N CYS A 279 -9.53 10.57 -4.07
CA CYS A 279 -10.63 9.68 -4.47
C CYS A 279 -11.26 10.13 -5.81
N THR A 280 -11.47 9.18 -6.72
CA THR A 280 -12.18 9.43 -7.98
C THR A 280 -13.35 8.46 -8.12
N PHE A 281 -14.58 8.98 -8.23
CA PHE A 281 -15.80 8.17 -8.26
C PHE A 281 -16.43 8.03 -9.64
N ARG A 282 -16.06 8.89 -10.59
CA ARG A 282 -16.59 8.88 -11.96
C ARG A 282 -15.48 9.21 -12.96
N PRO A 283 -15.56 8.72 -14.21
CA PRO A 283 -14.66 9.15 -15.27
C PRO A 283 -14.72 10.66 -15.40
N ARG A 284 -13.57 11.33 -15.41
CA ARG A 284 -13.52 12.72 -15.87
C ARG A 284 -13.61 12.67 -17.38
N HIS A 285 -14.69 13.19 -17.96
CA HIS A 285 -14.78 13.35 -19.41
C HIS A 285 -13.56 14.14 -19.86
N LYS A 286 -12.80 13.62 -20.84
CA LYS A 286 -11.82 14.44 -21.54
C LYS A 286 -12.63 15.59 -22.13
N LEU A 287 -12.36 16.82 -21.67
CA LEU A 287 -12.71 17.99 -22.45
C LEU A 287 -11.98 17.77 -23.78
N VAL A 288 -12.74 17.43 -24.82
CA VAL A 288 -12.24 17.38 -26.19
C VAL A 288 -11.92 18.82 -26.51
N THR A 289 -10.70 19.26 -26.20
CA THR A 289 -10.16 20.48 -26.77
C THR A 289 -10.01 20.20 -28.25
N ALA A 290 -10.90 20.81 -29.03
CA ALA A 290 -10.89 20.84 -30.48
C ALA A 290 -9.60 21.46 -31.02
#